data_AF-A0A6B3D0Y9-F1
#
_entry.id   AF-A0A6B3D0Y9-F1
#
_cell.length_a   1.000
_cell.length_b   1.000
_cell.length_c   1.000
_cell.angle_alpha   90.00
_cell.angle_beta   90.00
_cell.angle_gamma   90.00
#
_symmetry.space_group_name_H-M   'P 1'
#
loop_
_entity.id
_entity.type
_entity.pdbx_description
1 polymer ?
#
loop_
_entity_poly.entity_id
_entity_poly.type
_entity_poly.pdbx_seq_one_letter_code
_entity_poly.pdbx_strand_id
1 'polypeptide(L)' 'FGLRGAQLLDVVVTSALPAAQNLYTYASTYGVGERLARDAILVSTVVSVPVLVGVATVLG' A
#
# COMPACT_ATOMS: atom_id res chain seq x y z
N PHE A 1 -21.27 1.74 6.82
CA PHE A 1 -20.50 3.01 6.75
C PHE A 1 -21.02 4.02 5.73
N GLY A 2 -21.76 3.65 4.66
CA GLY A 2 -22.53 4.63 3.86
C GLY A 2 -21.71 5.74 3.17
N LEU A 3 -20.39 5.59 3.12
CA LEU A 3 -19.46 6.55 2.53
C LEU A 3 -19.68 6.61 1.03
N ARG A 4 -19.70 7.82 0.45
CA ARG A 4 -19.89 8.06 -0.99
C ARG A 4 -19.02 9.23 -1.42
N GLY A 5 -18.61 9.25 -2.69
CA GLY A 5 -17.80 10.33 -3.27
C GLY A 5 -16.42 10.44 -2.61
N ALA A 6 -15.99 11.68 -2.34
CA ALA A 6 -14.64 12.01 -1.88
C ALA A 6 -14.21 11.29 -0.58
N GLN A 7 -15.12 11.04 0.36
CA GLN A 7 -14.78 10.33 1.60
C GLN A 7 -14.43 8.85 1.37
N LEU A 8 -15.04 8.22 0.35
CA LEU A 8 -14.69 6.84 -0.01
C LEU A 8 -13.36 6.81 -0.76
N LEU A 9 -13.09 7.84 -1.58
CA LEU A 9 -11.80 8.03 -2.24
C LEU A 9 -10.65 8.17 -1.22
N ASP A 10 -10.80 9.04 -0.21
CA ASP A 10 -9.76 9.26 0.82
C ASP A 10 -9.40 7.96 1.58
N VAL A 11 -10.42 7.19 1.98
CA VAL A 11 -10.20 5.93 2.71
C VAL A 11 -9.49 4.90 1.81
N VAL A 12 -9.91 4.79 0.55
CA VAL A 12 -9.32 3.84 -0.40
C VAL A 12 -7.88 4.23 -0.75
N VAL A 13 -7.62 5.52 -1.00
CA VAL A 13 -6.27 6.04 -1.28
C VAL A 13 -5.34 5.80 -0.10
N THR A 14 -5.79 6.10 1.12
CA THR A 14 -4.98 5.91 2.34
C THR A 14 -4.67 4.43 2.58
N SER A 15 -5.59 3.52 2.23
CA SER A 15 -5.40 2.07 2.36
C SER A 15 -4.52 1.48 1.25
N ALA A 16 -4.47 2.13 0.09
CA ALA A 16 -3.65 1.72 -1.05
C ALA A 16 -2.19 2.17 -0.95
N LEU A 17 -1.84 2.93 0.09
CA LEU A 17 -0.46 3.34 0.34
C LEU A 17 0.43 2.10 0.52
N PRO A 18 1.66 2.13 -0.03
CA PRO A 18 2.56 0.98 -0.01
C PRO A 18 2.93 0.57 1.42
N ALA A 19 3.33 -0.70 1.58
CA ALA A 19 3.73 -1.24 2.88
C ALA A 19 4.87 -0.42 3.48
N ALA A 20 4.76 -0.10 4.78
CA ALA A 20 5.72 0.74 5.47
C ALA A 20 7.14 0.13 5.47
N GLN A 21 8.16 0.95 5.18
CA GLN A 21 9.56 0.52 5.19
C GLN A 21 10.04 0.00 6.56
N ASN A 22 9.32 0.31 7.64
CA ASN A 22 9.59 -0.18 9.00
C ASN A 22 9.60 -1.72 9.10
N LEU A 23 8.86 -2.43 8.22
CA LEU A 23 8.88 -3.89 8.17
C LEU A 23 10.25 -4.44 7.76
N TYR A 24 10.94 -3.78 6.82
CA TYR A 24 12.29 -4.15 6.41
C TYR A 24 13.30 -3.88 7.52
N THR A 25 13.17 -2.75 8.22
CA THR A 25 14.02 -2.44 9.39
C THR A 25 13.86 -3.51 10.47
N TYR A 26 12.64 -3.91 10.82
CA TYR A 26 12.39 -5.01 11.75
C TYR A 26 12.97 -6.34 11.23
N ALA A 27 12.72 -6.71 9.97
CA ALA A 27 13.22 -7.94 9.39
C ALA A 27 14.76 -8.02 9.39
N SER A 28 15.43 -6.88 9.15
CA SER A 28 16.90 -6.77 9.18
C SER A 28 17.45 -6.81 10.60
N THR A 29 16.80 -6.12 11.55
CA THR A 29 17.19 -6.14 12.97
C THR A 29 17.05 -7.53 13.60
N TYR A 30 16.02 -8.30 13.24
CA TYR A 30 15.78 -9.64 13.78
C TYR A 30 16.38 -10.76 12.90
N GLY A 31 16.90 -10.44 11.71
CA GLY A 31 17.50 -11.42 10.78
C GLY A 31 16.50 -12.44 10.21
N VAL A 32 15.19 -12.17 10.27
CA VAL A 32 14.13 -13.08 9.82
C VAL A 32 13.25 -12.38 8.79
N GLY A 33 12.98 -13.04 7.66
CA GLY A 33 12.01 -12.56 6.67
C GLY A 33 12.48 -11.36 5.83
N GLU A 34 13.78 -11.08 5.77
CA GLU A 34 14.35 -9.93 5.05
C GLU A 34 14.04 -9.93 3.54
N ARG A 35 14.10 -11.11 2.89
CA ARG A 35 13.68 -11.27 1.48
C ARG A 35 12.18 -11.04 1.31
N LEU A 36 11.36 -11.61 2.22
CA LEU A 36 9.91 -11.41 2.20
C LEU A 36 9.55 -9.94 2.39
N ALA A 37 10.24 -9.23 3.29
CA ALA A 37 10.03 -7.81 3.52
C ALA A 37 10.41 -6.98 2.29
N ARG A 38 11.54 -7.29 1.65
CA ARG A 38 11.98 -6.61 0.43
C ARG A 38 11.02 -6.83 -0.74
N ASP A 39 10.61 -8.07 -0.96
CA ASP A 39 9.69 -8.44 -2.03
C ASP A 39 8.30 -7.85 -1.78
N ALA A 40 7.80 -7.87 -0.53
CA ALA A 40 6.53 -7.25 -0.18
C ALA A 40 6.52 -5.73 -0.40
N ILE A 41 7.62 -5.04 -0.08
CA ILE A 41 7.76 -3.58 -0.32
C ILE A 41 7.82 -3.30 -1.82
N LEU A 42 8.63 -4.04 -2.58
CA LEU A 42 8.73 -3.86 -4.03
C LEU A 42 7.39 -4.14 -4.73
N VAL A 43 6.74 -5.25 -4.40
CA VAL A 43 5.43 -5.62 -4.95
C VAL A 43 4.37 -4.59 -4.57
N SER A 44 4.28 -4.19 -3.29
CA SER A 44 3.29 -3.19 -2.88
C SER A 44 3.53 -1.81 -3.49
N THR A 45 4.77 -1.42 -3.78
CA THR A 45 5.10 -0.17 -4.47
C THR A 45 4.70 -0.22 -5.95
N VAL A 46 4.98 -1.34 -6.63
CA VAL A 46 4.61 -1.50 -8.04
C VAL A 46 3.10 -1.64 -8.19
N VAL A 47 2.41 -2.28 -7.24
CA VAL A 47 0.96 -2.49 -7.26
C VAL A 47 0.20 -1.23 -6.80
N SER A 48 0.75 -0.40 -5.91
CA SER A 48 0.05 0.80 -5.44
C SER A 48 -0.20 1.80 -6.57
N VAL A 49 0.75 1.97 -7.51
CA VAL A 49 0.62 2.89 -8.65
C VAL A 49 -0.61 2.55 -9.54
N PRO A 50 -0.75 1.34 -10.11
CA PRO A 50 -1.92 0.98 -10.92
C PRO A 50 -3.22 0.92 -10.10
N VAL A 51 -3.16 0.57 -8.81
CA VAL A 51 -4.35 0.60 -7.93
C VAL A 51 -4.83 2.03 -7.72
N LEU A 52 -3.94 2.97 -7.41
CA LEU A 52 -4.28 4.39 -7.24
C LEU A 52 -4.83 4.98 -8.54
N VAL A 53 -4.23 4.64 -9.69
CA VAL A 53 -4.74 5.04 -11.01
C VAL A 53 -6.14 4.46 -11.25
N GLY A 54 -6.35 3.17 -10.98
CA GLY A 54 -7.65 2.51 -11.15
C GLY A 54 -8.73 3.05 -10.21
N VAL A 55 -8.37 3.39 -8.97
CA VAL A 55 -9.28 4.01 -8.01
C VAL A 55 -9.65 5.42 -8.46
N ALA A 56 -8.67 6.22 -8.91
CA ALA A 56 -8.91 7.56 -9.43
C ALA A 56 -9.78 7.56 -10.69
N THR A 57 -9.65 6.57 -11.58
CA THR A 57 -10.50 6.47 -12.78
C THR A 57 -11.91 5.97 -12.50
N VAL A 58 -12.11 5.18 -11.43
CA VAL A 58 -13.42 4.62 -11.08
C VAL A 58 -14.21 5.53 -10.12
N LEU A 59 -13.52 6.26 -9.22
CA LEU A 59 -14.13 7.13 -8.21
C LEU A 59 -13.97 8.64 -8.44
N GLY A 60 -13.01 9.07 -9.27
CA GLY A 60 -12.85 10.47 -9.68
C GLY A 60 -13.78 10.84 -10.81
#